data_AF-A0A7X0VW07-F1
#
_entry.id   AF-A0A7X0VW07-F1
#
_cell.length_a   1.000
_cell.length_b   1.000
_cell.length_c   1.000
_cell.angle_alpha   90.00
_cell.angle_beta   90.00
_cell.angle_gamma   90.00
#
_symmetry.space_group_name_H-M   'P 1'
#
loop_
_entity.id
_entity.type
_entity.pdbx_description
1 polymer ?
#
loop_
_entity_poly.entity_id
_entity_poly.type
_entity_poly.pdbx_seq_one_letter_code
_entity_poly.pdbx_strand_id
1 'polypeptide(L)'
;MRHETGGLAVFAGSTPNIGTSVAAFGTAFRIATVTGKRVGFLCLNLKSAKTHLYLGIDRPEVTLDGLRPELKAGTLTGEKLRGYAFAPSRLNGVHVLFGNLSRDQAEYYEPEQIERLLAAARQAFDLTIAEVRIKLWG
;
A
#
# COMPACT_ATOMS: atom_id res chain seq x y z
N MET A 1 -25.48 -12.57 -4.22
CA MET A 1 -24.75 -11.99 -3.07
C MET A 1 -23.85 -10.89 -3.61
N ARG A 2 -24.03 -9.63 -3.19
CA ARG A 2 -23.03 -8.59 -3.49
C ARG A 2 -21.80 -8.93 -2.64
N HIS A 3 -20.67 -9.26 -3.26
CA HIS A 3 -19.41 -9.22 -2.53
C HIS A 3 -19.25 -7.78 -2.06
N GLU A 4 -19.38 -7.52 -0.76
CA GLU A 4 -18.95 -6.26 -0.19
C GLU A 4 -17.44 -6.18 -0.44
N THR A 5 -17.08 -5.41 -1.46
CA THR A 5 -15.67 -5.15 -1.77
C THR A 5 -15.11 -4.22 -0.70
N GLY A 6 -13.87 -4.46 -0.28
CA GLY A 6 -13.19 -3.64 0.71
C GLY A 6 -13.22 -2.16 0.37
N GLY A 7 -13.31 -1.32 1.40
CA GLY A 7 -13.25 0.13 1.23
C GLY A 7 -11.88 0.60 0.74
N LEU A 8 -11.82 1.77 0.11
CA LEU A 8 -10.56 2.44 -0.25
C LEU A 8 -10.63 3.90 0.21
N ALA A 9 -9.60 4.34 0.94
CA ALA A 9 -9.38 5.73 1.28
C ALA A 9 -7.96 6.15 0.86
N VAL A 10 -7.83 7.34 0.30
CA VAL A 10 -6.56 7.85 -0.24
C VAL A 10 -6.08 9.03 0.59
N PHE A 11 -4.81 8.98 0.96
CA PHE A 11 -4.08 10.10 1.56
C PHE A 11 -3.11 10.64 0.52
N ALA A 12 -3.37 11.86 0.04
CA ALA A 12 -2.57 12.51 -0.97
C ALA A 12 -1.75 13.65 -0.36
N GLY A 13 -0.43 13.52 -0.40
CA GLY A 13 0.48 14.56 0.05
C GLY A 13 0.84 15.49 -1.11
N SER A 14 0.51 16.77 -0.98
CA SER A 14 0.84 17.82 -1.98
C SER A 14 2.25 18.39 -1.82
N THR A 15 2.87 18.23 -0.64
CA THR A 15 4.19 18.78 -0.32
C THR A 15 4.99 17.77 0.50
N PRO A 16 6.30 17.61 0.27
CA PRO A 16 7.14 16.77 1.10
C PRO A 16 7.09 17.14 2.58
N ASN A 17 7.20 16.14 3.46
CA ASN A 17 7.38 16.30 4.90
C ASN A 17 6.23 16.96 5.68
N ILE A 18 5.03 17.11 5.10
CA ILE A 18 3.83 17.61 5.82
C ILE A 18 3.13 16.55 6.69
N GLY A 19 3.73 15.36 6.84
CA GLY A 19 3.21 14.30 7.69
C GLY A 19 2.19 13.35 7.05
N THR A 20 1.95 13.40 5.73
CA THR A 20 0.98 12.52 5.05
C THR A 20 1.18 11.04 5.34
N SER A 21 2.43 10.54 5.29
CA SER A 21 2.72 9.11 5.55
C SER A 21 2.38 8.72 7.00
N VAL A 22 2.65 9.61 7.97
CA VAL A 22 2.32 9.38 9.38
C VAL A 22 0.81 9.40 9.58
N ALA A 23 0.10 10.36 8.98
CA ALA A 23 -1.36 10.44 9.07
C ALA A 23 -2.04 9.21 8.44
N ALA A 24 -1.58 8.78 7.26
CA ALA A 24 -2.11 7.62 6.54
C ALA A 24 -1.86 6.32 7.33
N PHE A 25 -0.60 6.08 7.74
CA PHE A 25 -0.25 4.88 8.49
C PHE A 25 -0.91 4.85 9.87
N GLY A 26 -0.91 5.97 10.59
CA GLY A 26 -1.58 6.10 11.88
C GLY A 26 -3.09 5.85 11.77
N THR A 27 -3.73 6.32 10.70
CA THR A 27 -5.15 6.03 10.43
C THR A 27 -5.38 4.53 10.21
N ALA A 28 -4.57 3.88 9.38
CA ALA A 28 -4.66 2.44 9.17
C ALA A 28 -4.52 1.67 10.49
N PHE A 29 -3.50 2.01 11.28
CA PHE A 29 -3.23 1.40 12.58
C PHE A 29 -4.36 1.59 13.59
N ARG A 30 -4.89 2.82 13.70
CA ARG A 30 -5.99 3.11 14.61
C ARG A 30 -7.26 2.37 14.22
N ILE A 31 -7.63 2.36 12.93
CA ILE A 31 -8.81 1.63 12.47
C ILE A 31 -8.66 0.13 12.74
N ALA A 32 -7.54 -0.48 12.37
CA ALA A 32 -7.31 -1.91 12.61
C ALA A 32 -7.40 -2.24 14.11
N THR A 33 -6.74 -1.44 14.95
CA THR A 33 -6.72 -1.65 16.41
C THR A 33 -8.11 -1.52 17.04
N VAL A 34 -8.91 -0.52 16.66
CA VAL A 34 -10.21 -0.27 17.32
C VAL A 34 -11.35 -1.12 16.76
N THR A 35 -11.23 -1.61 15.52
CA THR A 35 -12.30 -2.36 14.86
C THR A 35 -12.02 -3.85 14.71
N GLY A 36 -10.77 -4.29 14.86
CA GLY A 36 -10.33 -5.65 14.55
C GLY A 36 -10.36 -5.98 13.04
N LYS A 37 -10.69 -5.01 12.18
CA LYS A 37 -10.71 -5.19 10.72
C LYS A 37 -9.30 -5.45 10.18
N ARG A 38 -9.24 -6.19 9.08
CA ARG A 38 -8.03 -6.34 8.28
C ARG A 38 -7.85 -5.09 7.42
N VAL A 39 -6.89 -4.25 7.78
CA VAL A 39 -6.63 -2.98 7.08
C VAL A 39 -5.37 -3.06 6.25
N GLY A 40 -5.48 -2.85 4.94
CA GLY A 40 -4.34 -2.69 4.06
C GLY A 40 -3.76 -1.28 4.16
N PHE A 41 -2.45 -1.14 4.27
CA PHE A 41 -1.74 0.11 4.03
C PHE A 41 -0.87 -0.06 2.80
N LEU A 42 -1.21 0.64 1.71
CA LEU A 42 -0.43 0.64 0.47
C LEU A 42 0.39 1.91 0.37
N CYS A 43 1.70 1.80 0.46
CA CYS A 43 2.59 2.90 0.15
C CYS A 43 2.76 2.99 -1.38
N LEU A 44 2.00 3.88 -2.03
CA LEU A 44 2.06 4.12 -3.48
C LEU A 44 3.04 5.25 -3.82
N ASN A 45 4.06 5.45 -3.00
CA ASN A 45 5.21 6.25 -3.37
C ASN A 45 6.10 5.44 -4.32
N LEU A 46 5.97 5.71 -5.61
CA LEU A 46 6.63 4.95 -6.66
C LEU A 46 8.13 5.23 -6.82
N LYS A 47 8.65 6.31 -6.23
CA LYS A 47 10.05 6.74 -6.44
C LYS A 47 10.96 6.32 -5.30
N SER A 48 10.56 6.50 -4.05
CA SER A 48 11.42 6.13 -2.92
C SER A 48 10.59 6.09 -1.65
N ALA A 49 10.01 4.92 -1.38
CA ALA A 49 9.29 4.66 -0.16
C ALA A 49 10.26 4.60 1.03
N LYS A 50 9.86 5.21 2.15
CA LYS A 50 10.62 5.19 3.42
C LYS A 50 9.88 4.46 4.54
N THR A 51 8.67 3.95 4.27
CA THR A 51 7.80 3.33 5.27
C THR A 51 8.48 2.16 5.99
N HIS A 52 9.34 1.41 5.30
CA HIS A 52 10.10 0.32 5.92
C HIS A 52 11.00 0.81 7.07
N LEU A 53 11.65 1.97 6.91
CA LEU A 53 12.50 2.57 7.95
C LEU A 53 11.69 2.99 9.18
N TYR A 54 10.47 3.52 9.00
CA TYR A 54 9.59 3.86 10.12
C TYR A 54 9.11 2.64 10.90
N LEU A 55 9.19 1.46 10.29
CA LEU A 55 8.87 0.18 10.94
C LEU A 55 10.12 -0.53 11.47
N GLY A 56 11.31 0.07 11.37
CA GLY A 56 12.57 -0.54 11.80
C GLY A 56 13.02 -1.70 10.91
N ILE A 57 12.69 -1.65 9.62
CA ILE A 57 13.01 -2.69 8.64
C ILE A 57 13.99 -2.08 7.64
N ASP A 58 15.22 -2.60 7.63
CA ASP A 58 16.25 -2.12 6.70
C ASP A 58 15.97 -2.57 5.26
N ARG A 59 15.57 -3.84 5.08
CA ARG A 59 15.32 -4.45 3.78
C ARG A 59 14.02 -5.25 3.81
N PRO A 60 12.89 -4.69 3.35
CA PRO A 60 11.66 -5.45 3.23
C PRO A 60 11.81 -6.57 2.20
N GLU A 61 11.29 -7.76 2.51
CA GLU A 61 11.35 -8.93 1.61
C GLU A 61 10.56 -8.70 0.32
N VAL A 62 9.39 -8.08 0.44
CA VAL A 62 8.52 -7.77 -0.69
C VAL A 62 8.15 -6.29 -0.68
N THR A 63 8.31 -5.68 -1.84
CA THR A 63 7.94 -4.29 -2.13
C THR A 63 7.11 -4.26 -3.41
N LEU A 64 6.54 -3.10 -3.70
CA LEU A 64 5.83 -2.86 -4.95
C LEU A 64 6.73 -3.12 -6.19
N ASP A 65 8.07 -3.01 -6.07
CA ASP A 65 9.02 -3.39 -7.13
C ASP A 65 8.87 -4.87 -7.51
N GLY A 66 8.74 -5.73 -6.49
CA GLY A 66 8.61 -7.19 -6.64
C GLY A 66 7.27 -7.63 -7.19
N LEU A 67 6.22 -6.81 -7.06
CA LEU A 67 4.87 -7.11 -7.57
C LEU A 67 4.70 -6.78 -9.05
N ARG A 68 5.64 -6.04 -9.68
CA ARG A 68 5.52 -5.60 -11.08
C ARG A 68 5.22 -6.71 -12.09
N PRO A 69 5.87 -7.88 -12.04
CA PRO A 69 5.58 -8.96 -12.99
C PRO A 69 4.12 -9.42 -12.93
N GLU A 70 3.57 -9.57 -11.72
CA GLU A 70 2.17 -9.97 -11.54
C GLU A 70 1.19 -8.88 -11.95
N LEU A 71 1.50 -7.62 -11.63
CA LEU A 71 0.69 -6.47 -12.05
C LEU A 71 0.63 -6.36 -13.57
N LYS A 72 1.77 -6.57 -14.25
CA LYS A 72 1.86 -6.57 -15.71
C LYS A 72 1.08 -7.73 -16.32
N ALA A 73 1.23 -8.93 -15.77
CA ALA A 73 0.53 -10.14 -16.22
C ALA A 73 -0.96 -10.16 -15.86
N GLY A 74 -1.41 -9.30 -14.93
CA GLY A 74 -2.79 -9.29 -14.45
C GLY A 74 -3.13 -10.49 -13.54
N THR A 75 -2.12 -11.05 -12.86
CA THR A 75 -2.26 -12.28 -12.07
C THR A 75 -2.18 -12.06 -10.55
N LEU A 76 -2.13 -10.79 -10.12
CA LEU A 76 -2.18 -10.42 -8.70
C LEU A 76 -3.62 -10.55 -8.18
N THR A 77 -3.84 -11.49 -7.25
CA THR A 77 -5.12 -11.68 -6.57
C THR A 77 -5.08 -11.08 -5.16
N GLY A 78 -6.24 -10.91 -4.52
CA GLY A 78 -6.28 -10.46 -3.11
C GLY A 78 -5.58 -11.42 -2.14
N GLU A 79 -5.58 -12.72 -2.42
CA GLU A 79 -4.85 -13.71 -1.61
C GLU A 79 -3.34 -13.54 -1.73
N LYS A 80 -2.83 -13.42 -2.96
CA LYS A 80 -1.40 -13.16 -3.20
C LYS A 80 -0.95 -11.85 -2.57
N LEU A 81 -1.72 -10.77 -2.77
CA LEU A 81 -1.43 -9.48 -2.16
C LEU A 81 -1.36 -9.57 -0.64
N ARG A 82 -2.25 -10.35 0.00
CA ARG A 82 -2.21 -10.58 1.45
C ARG A 82 -0.96 -11.34 1.87
N GLY A 83 -0.52 -12.33 1.08
CA GLY A 83 0.71 -13.08 1.33
C GLY A 83 1.98 -12.25 1.17
N TYR A 84 1.97 -11.24 0.30
CA TYR A 84 3.08 -10.30 0.12
C TYR A 84 3.13 -9.19 1.17
N ALA A 85 2.02 -8.90 1.84
CA ALA A 85 1.95 -7.79 2.77
C ALA A 85 2.65 -8.12 4.11
N PHE A 86 3.47 -7.19 4.59
CA PHE A 86 4.10 -7.27 5.89
C PHE A 86 3.06 -7.03 7.00
N ALA A 87 2.85 -8.03 7.86
CA ALA A 87 1.79 -7.99 8.88
C ALA A 87 2.22 -8.63 10.21
N PRO A 88 3.20 -8.03 10.93
CA PRO A 88 3.59 -8.52 12.24
C PRO A 88 2.46 -8.30 13.26
N SER A 89 2.37 -9.17 14.26
CA SER A 89 1.34 -9.13 15.31
C SER A 89 1.20 -7.76 15.99
N ARG A 90 2.33 -7.06 16.20
CA ARG A 90 2.37 -5.70 16.80
C ARG A 90 1.60 -4.62 16.03
N LEU A 91 1.21 -4.88 14.78
CA LEU A 91 0.45 -3.95 13.95
C LEU A 91 -1.06 -4.18 14.00
N ASN A 92 -1.56 -5.07 14.87
CA ASN A 92 -2.98 -5.21 15.21
C ASN A 92 -3.92 -5.31 14.00
N GLY A 93 -3.54 -6.07 12.97
CA GLY A 93 -4.35 -6.26 11.76
C GLY A 93 -4.06 -5.29 10.61
N VAL A 94 -3.03 -4.44 10.70
CA VAL A 94 -2.50 -3.71 9.54
C VAL A 94 -1.59 -4.61 8.70
N HIS A 95 -1.87 -4.65 7.41
CA HIS A 95 -1.08 -5.32 6.38
C HIS A 95 -0.41 -4.27 5.50
N VAL A 96 0.91 -4.21 5.50
CA VAL A 96 1.69 -3.17 4.82
C VAL A 96 2.23 -3.69 3.49
N LEU A 97 1.86 -3.06 2.38
CA LEU A 97 2.62 -3.15 1.14
C LEU A 97 3.59 -1.98 1.08
N PHE A 98 4.89 -2.28 1.11
CA PHE A 98 5.94 -1.29 0.93
C PHE A 98 5.97 -0.79 -0.52
N GLY A 99 6.17 0.51 -0.70
CA GLY A 99 6.33 1.10 -2.03
C GLY A 99 7.70 0.78 -2.62
N ASN A 100 7.99 1.38 -3.78
CA ASN A 100 9.23 1.11 -4.48
C ASN A 100 10.44 1.63 -3.71
N LEU A 101 11.51 0.84 -3.69
CA LEU A 101 12.82 1.28 -3.21
C LEU A 101 13.65 1.89 -4.33
N SER A 102 13.48 1.39 -5.56
CA SER A 102 14.21 1.88 -6.73
C SER A 102 13.44 3.00 -7.43
N ARG A 103 14.09 4.17 -7.57
CA ARG A 103 13.50 5.35 -8.23
C ARG A 103 13.13 5.09 -9.68
N ASP A 104 13.96 4.34 -10.37
CA ASP A 104 13.82 4.12 -11.81
C ASP A 104 12.59 3.25 -12.11
N GLN A 105 12.14 2.46 -11.14
CA GLN A 105 10.96 1.60 -11.30
C GLN A 105 9.67 2.41 -11.47
N ALA A 106 9.63 3.65 -10.97
CA ALA A 106 8.44 4.50 -10.99
C ALA A 106 7.89 4.74 -12.39
N GLU A 107 8.78 4.87 -13.38
CA GLU A 107 8.44 5.28 -14.75
C GLU A 107 7.84 4.12 -15.57
N TYR A 108 7.77 2.90 -15.01
CA TYR A 108 7.29 1.71 -15.71
C TYR A 108 5.96 1.17 -15.18
N TYR A 109 5.23 1.96 -14.39
CA TYR A 109 3.87 1.64 -13.97
C TYR A 109 2.88 2.27 -14.93
N GLU A 110 2.00 1.44 -15.47
CA GLU A 110 0.84 1.91 -16.24
C GLU A 110 -0.38 2.06 -15.32
N PRO A 111 -1.33 2.97 -15.62
CA PRO A 111 -2.54 3.16 -14.83
C PRO A 111 -3.30 1.84 -14.55
N GLU A 112 -3.41 0.96 -15.54
CA GLU A 112 -4.11 -0.33 -15.44
C GLU A 112 -3.45 -1.25 -14.40
N GLN A 113 -2.14 -1.13 -14.20
CA GLN A 113 -1.42 -1.89 -13.18
C GLN A 113 -1.80 -1.41 -11.77
N ILE A 114 -1.98 -0.09 -11.59
CA ILE A 114 -2.45 0.47 -10.33
C ILE A 114 -3.92 0.08 -10.08
N GLU A 115 -4.76 0.09 -11.12
CA GLU A 115 -6.15 -0.38 -11.01
C GLU A 115 -6.23 -1.84 -10.55
N ARG A 116 -5.39 -2.72 -11.14
CA ARG A 116 -5.28 -4.13 -10.74
C ARG A 116 -4.83 -4.29 -9.28
N LEU A 117 -3.85 -3.48 -8.85
CA LEU A 117 -3.41 -3.46 -7.45
C LEU A 117 -4.57 -3.07 -6.51
N LEU A 118 -5.30 -2.00 -6.84
CA LEU A 118 -6.43 -1.54 -6.03
C LEU A 118 -7.58 -2.55 -6.03
N ALA A 119 -7.84 -3.24 -7.14
CA ALA A 119 -8.81 -4.32 -7.21
C ALA A 119 -8.42 -5.50 -6.32
N ALA A 120 -7.16 -5.93 -6.35
CA ALA A 120 -6.64 -6.96 -5.45
C ALA A 120 -6.75 -6.52 -3.97
N ALA A 121 -6.47 -5.25 -3.66
CA ALA A 121 -6.58 -4.71 -2.31
C ALA A 121 -8.02 -4.75 -1.78
N ARG A 122 -9.00 -4.41 -2.62
CA ARG A 122 -10.44 -4.53 -2.30
C ARG A 122 -10.89 -5.96 -2.04
N GLN A 123 -10.19 -6.96 -2.60
CA GLN A 123 -10.45 -8.38 -2.30
C GLN A 123 -9.72 -8.85 -1.04
N ALA A 124 -8.57 -8.24 -0.72
CA ALA A 124 -7.68 -8.69 0.35
C ALA A 124 -8.11 -8.18 1.74
N PHE A 125 -8.62 -6.95 1.82
CA PHE A 125 -8.77 -6.16 3.04
C PHE A 125 -10.19 -5.59 3.18
N ASP A 126 -10.65 -5.40 4.41
CA ASP A 126 -11.94 -4.76 4.70
C ASP A 126 -11.90 -3.26 4.38
N LEU A 127 -10.73 -2.65 4.55
CA LEU A 127 -10.41 -1.27 4.18
C LEU A 127 -8.95 -1.19 3.74
N THR A 128 -8.69 -0.42 2.70
CA THR A 128 -7.34 -0.06 2.26
C THR A 128 -7.10 1.44 2.42
N ILE A 129 -6.01 1.79 3.10
CA ILE A 129 -5.45 3.15 3.11
C ILE A 129 -4.32 3.20 2.08
N ALA A 130 -4.53 3.94 1.00
CA ALA A 130 -3.52 4.17 -0.03
C ALA A 130 -2.85 5.53 0.19
N GLU A 131 -1.53 5.55 0.34
CA GLU A 131 -0.74 6.78 0.47
C GLU A 131 -0.09 7.11 -0.88
N VAL A 132 -0.41 8.27 -1.45
CA VAL A 132 0.18 8.77 -2.69
C VAL A 132 0.90 10.10 -2.45
N ARG A 133 1.95 10.33 -3.23
CA ARG A 133 2.70 11.59 -3.26
C ARG A 133 2.38 12.30 -4.57
N ILE A 134 1.71 13.43 -4.50
CA ILE A 134 1.43 14.26 -5.67
C ILE A 134 2.56 15.29 -5.78
N LYS A 135 3.19 15.36 -6.95
CA LYS A 135 4.10 16.44 -7.30
C LYS A 135 3.32 17.43 -8.18
N LEU A 136 2.82 18.52 -7.58
CA LEU A 136 2.00 19.51 -8.29
C LEU A 136 2.80 20.51 -9.14
N TRP A 137 4.15 20.43 -9.10
CA TRP A 137 5.01 21.37 -9.83
C TRP A 137 6.20 20.61 -10.45
N GLY A 138 6.31 20.72 -11.78
CA GLY A 138 7.38 20.22 -12.63
C GLY A 138 7.80 21.31 -13.59
#